data_AF-A0A6G3Z7X2-F1
#
_entry.id   AF-A0A6G3Z7X2-F1
#
_cell.length_a   1.000
_cell.length_b   1.000
_cell.length_c   1.000
_cell.angle_alpha   90.00
_cell.angle_beta   90.00
_cell.angle_gamma   90.00
#
_symmetry.space_group_name_H-M   'P 1'
#
loop_
_entity.id
_entity.type
_entity.pdbx_description
1 polymer ?
#
loop_
_entity_poly.entity_id
_entity_poly.type
_entity_poly.pdbx_seq_one_letter_code
_entity_poly.pdbx_strand_id
1 'polypeptide(L)'
;MATCVQTLSGHTNLIWFIAWSPDGQQFVSVAQDETLRIWQLPTGQCRVADEQQSEVFHAVDWHPNGHLLSSAGLSRTVKLWDSQTGQCLKTMPHSNDTYTVRWHPAGTILACGDQDQLIKLWDPDTGNCLRTLSGHTDAVWSLAWNPDGTRLISGSHDGTIKIWNPDTGDCLNTLTGHTDWIWSIALSPDGRFLASGSQDTIIRLWDLQQGNCLKALSGHRGSVRSVSWTLDGQGIVSGSTDETVKLWDFDSGNCLKTLSADRLYEGMNITGVTGLTEAQTATLKALGAVE
;
A
#
# COMPACT_ATOMS: atom_id res chain seq x y z
N MET A 1 5.43 5.67 -24.59
CA MET A 1 6.35 5.83 -23.45
C MET A 1 5.53 6.17 -22.21
N ALA A 2 5.96 5.77 -21.01
CA ALA A 2 5.33 6.25 -19.78
C ALA A 2 6.19 7.44 -19.40
N THR A 3 5.57 8.60 -19.27
CA THR A 3 6.28 9.86 -19.03
C THR A 3 5.87 10.32 -17.64
N CYS A 4 6.84 10.74 -16.83
CA CYS A 4 6.53 11.45 -15.60
C CYS A 4 5.76 12.72 -15.97
N VAL A 5 4.53 12.84 -15.45
CA VAL A 5 3.68 14.02 -15.68
C VAL A 5 4.04 15.13 -14.69
N GLN A 6 4.36 14.75 -13.45
CA GLN A 6 4.65 15.68 -12.37
C GLN A 6 5.44 14.98 -11.26
N THR A 7 6.47 15.65 -10.74
CA THR A 7 7.17 15.24 -9.52
C THR A 7 6.76 16.17 -8.40
N LEU A 8 6.22 15.63 -7.31
CA LEU A 8 5.86 16.38 -6.12
C LEU A 8 6.89 16.15 -5.02
N SER A 9 7.38 17.23 -4.42
CA SER A 9 8.32 17.20 -3.31
C SER A 9 7.74 17.95 -2.11
N GLY A 10 8.03 17.46 -0.90
CA GLY A 10 7.55 18.09 0.32
C GLY A 10 7.79 17.26 1.57
N HIS A 11 7.72 15.94 1.46
CA HIS A 11 8.17 15.05 2.53
C HIS A 11 9.69 15.10 2.69
N THR A 12 10.17 15.03 3.92
CA THR A 12 11.61 15.05 4.26
C THR A 12 12.16 13.66 4.56
N ASN A 13 11.30 12.64 4.55
CA ASN A 13 11.65 11.25 4.80
C ASN A 13 10.78 10.29 3.95
N LEU A 14 10.95 8.97 4.13
CA LEU A 14 10.29 7.92 3.37
C LEU A 14 8.77 8.03 3.43
N ILE A 15 8.12 7.98 2.26
CA ILE A 15 6.67 7.90 2.12
C ILE A 15 6.24 6.45 2.32
N TRP A 16 5.34 6.21 3.27
CA TRP A 16 4.84 4.86 3.59
C TRP A 16 3.61 4.49 2.79
N PHE A 17 2.67 5.42 2.65
CA PHE A 17 1.38 5.14 2.06
C PHE A 17 0.84 6.34 1.29
N ILE A 18 0.08 6.07 0.24
CA ILE A 18 -0.71 7.07 -0.48
C ILE A 18 -2.13 6.55 -0.67
N ALA A 19 -3.11 7.45 -0.71
CA ALA A 19 -4.49 7.12 -1.04
C ALA A 19 -5.12 8.22 -1.90
N TRP A 20 -5.86 7.83 -2.93
CA TRP A 20 -6.53 8.77 -3.83
C TRP A 20 -7.92 9.13 -3.30
N SER A 21 -8.33 10.37 -3.53
CA SER A 21 -9.72 10.75 -3.33
C SER A 21 -10.63 10.03 -4.34
N PRO A 22 -11.90 9.77 -4.01
CA PRO A 22 -12.82 9.07 -4.91
C PRO A 22 -13.00 9.73 -6.29
N ASP A 23 -12.81 11.05 -6.38
CA ASP A 23 -12.90 11.82 -7.63
C ASP A 23 -11.58 11.86 -8.45
N GLY A 24 -10.49 11.30 -7.90
CA GLY A 24 -9.16 11.28 -8.50
C GLY A 24 -8.49 12.66 -8.63
N GLN A 25 -9.06 13.71 -8.03
CA GLN A 25 -8.50 15.08 -8.11
C GLN A 25 -7.48 15.36 -7.01
N GLN A 26 -7.53 14.62 -5.91
CA GLN A 26 -6.62 14.73 -4.79
C GLN A 26 -6.02 13.38 -4.45
N PHE A 27 -4.88 13.42 -3.79
CA PHE A 27 -4.39 12.26 -3.06
C PHE A 27 -3.75 12.71 -1.75
N VAL A 28 -3.70 11.79 -0.81
CA VAL A 28 -3.03 11.98 0.46
C VAL A 28 -1.79 11.10 0.49
N SER A 29 -0.71 11.61 1.08
CA SER A 29 0.48 10.82 1.40
C SER A 29 0.82 10.96 2.87
N VAL A 30 1.33 9.86 3.43
CA VAL A 30 1.83 9.79 4.79
C VAL A 30 3.26 9.27 4.78
N ALA A 31 4.11 9.81 5.65
CA ALA A 31 5.53 9.52 5.65
C ALA A 31 6.12 9.42 7.05
N GLN A 32 7.36 8.93 7.11
CA GLN A 32 8.15 8.82 8.33
C GLN A 32 8.54 10.19 8.93
N ASP A 33 8.37 11.27 8.18
CA ASP A 33 8.58 12.64 8.68
C ASP A 33 7.43 13.15 9.55
N GLU A 34 6.51 12.26 9.93
CA GLU A 34 5.38 12.50 10.82
C GLU A 34 4.35 13.48 10.24
N THR A 35 4.31 13.61 8.92
CA THR A 35 3.33 14.45 8.23
C THR A 35 2.34 13.64 7.41
N LEU A 36 1.08 14.09 7.45
CA LEU A 36 0.05 13.74 6.49
C LEU A 36 -0.12 14.91 5.54
N ARG A 37 0.04 14.68 4.23
CA ARG A 37 -0.03 15.72 3.19
C ARG A 37 -1.13 15.43 2.21
N ILE A 38 -1.97 16.43 1.94
CA ILE A 38 -3.01 16.36 0.92
C ILE A 38 -2.53 17.17 -0.29
N TRP A 39 -2.50 16.51 -1.44
CA TRP A 39 -2.04 17.04 -2.71
C TRP A 39 -3.23 17.23 -3.64
N GLN A 40 -3.29 18.39 -4.29
CA GLN A 40 -4.27 18.69 -5.32
C GLN A 40 -3.64 18.55 -6.70
N LEU A 41 -4.32 17.84 -7.60
CA LEU A 41 -3.96 17.79 -9.01
C LEU A 41 -4.92 18.65 -9.86
N PRO A 42 -4.44 19.18 -11.00
CA PRO A 42 -3.05 19.11 -11.51
C PRO A 42 -2.13 20.17 -10.90
N THR A 43 -2.61 21.01 -9.99
CA THR A 43 -1.87 22.19 -9.50
C THR A 43 -0.61 21.84 -8.72
N GLY A 44 -0.53 20.63 -8.15
CA GLY A 44 0.57 20.20 -7.28
C GLY A 44 0.55 20.90 -5.92
N GLN A 45 -0.53 21.61 -5.58
CA GLN A 45 -0.64 22.29 -4.28
C GLN A 45 -0.68 21.25 -3.17
N CYS A 46 0.13 21.48 -2.14
CA CYS A 46 0.24 20.64 -0.96
C CYS A 46 -0.26 21.40 0.26
N ARG A 47 -1.03 20.71 1.11
CA ARG A 47 -1.31 21.13 2.49
C ARG A 47 -0.92 20.03 3.44
N VAL A 48 -0.37 20.40 4.60
CA VAL A 48 -0.11 19.47 5.70
C VAL A 48 -1.36 19.43 6.58
N ALA A 49 -1.87 18.25 6.88
CA ALA A 49 -2.93 18.10 7.88
C ALA A 49 -2.29 18.10 9.26
N ASP A 50 -2.65 19.12 10.04
CA ASP A 50 -2.26 19.37 11.44
C ASP A 50 -0.74 19.30 11.77
N GLU A 51 -0.12 20.47 11.93
CA GLU A 51 1.30 20.61 12.30
C GLU A 51 1.59 20.29 13.78
N GLN A 52 0.58 20.07 14.63
CA GLN A 52 0.75 19.99 16.07
C GLN A 52 0.88 18.56 16.64
N GLN A 53 0.70 17.53 15.81
CA GLN A 53 0.75 16.14 16.27
C GLN A 53 1.82 15.33 15.52
N SER A 54 2.98 15.21 16.17
CA SER A 54 4.10 14.34 15.80
C SER A 54 3.70 12.87 15.97
N GLU A 55 3.41 12.21 14.84
CA GLU A 55 3.09 10.79 14.78
C GLU A 55 3.62 10.17 13.49
N VAL A 56 4.29 9.02 13.58
CA VAL A 56 4.64 8.22 12.41
C VAL A 56 3.38 7.50 11.91
N PHE A 57 2.93 7.89 10.73
CA PHE A 57 1.80 7.29 10.04
C PHE A 57 2.27 6.14 9.14
N HIS A 58 1.55 5.01 9.20
CA HIS A 58 1.78 3.86 8.32
C HIS A 58 0.66 3.66 7.30
N ALA A 59 -0.53 4.17 7.59
CA ALA A 59 -1.68 3.98 6.74
C ALA A 59 -2.57 5.21 6.68
N VAL A 60 -3.18 5.39 5.53
CA VAL A 60 -4.19 6.40 5.27
C VAL A 60 -5.20 5.86 4.27
N ASP A 61 -6.45 6.30 4.39
CA ASP A 61 -7.50 5.98 3.43
C ASP A 61 -8.55 7.10 3.36
N TRP A 62 -9.18 7.24 2.19
CA TRP A 62 -10.26 8.19 1.96
C TRP A 62 -11.60 7.53 2.24
N HIS A 63 -12.45 8.24 2.98
CA HIS A 63 -13.84 7.84 3.08
C HIS A 63 -14.51 8.00 1.70
N PRO A 64 -15.44 7.10 1.30
CA PRO A 64 -16.10 7.13 -0.01
C PRO A 64 -16.82 8.44 -0.36
N ASN A 65 -17.23 9.23 0.63
CA ASN A 65 -17.82 10.56 0.43
C ASN A 65 -16.83 11.66 0.02
N GLY A 66 -15.52 11.43 0.09
CA GLY A 66 -14.49 12.42 -0.24
C GLY A 66 -14.33 13.57 0.76
N HIS A 67 -14.99 13.53 1.92
CA HIS A 67 -14.93 14.59 2.93
C HIS A 67 -14.15 14.19 4.19
N LEU A 68 -13.93 12.88 4.39
CA LEU A 68 -13.23 12.35 5.54
C LEU A 68 -12.00 11.55 5.12
N LEU A 69 -10.96 11.61 5.95
CA LEU A 69 -9.78 10.78 5.87
C LEU A 69 -9.66 9.97 7.15
N SER A 70 -9.15 8.75 7.04
CA SER A 70 -8.68 7.99 8.19
C SER A 70 -7.17 7.84 8.11
N SER A 71 -6.46 8.01 9.22
CA SER A 71 -5.04 7.65 9.32
C SER A 71 -4.77 6.77 10.54
N ALA A 72 -3.70 5.99 10.46
CA ALA A 72 -3.20 5.22 11.58
C ALA A 72 -1.69 5.00 11.47
N GLY A 73 -1.07 4.66 12.61
CA GLY A 73 0.36 4.47 12.70
C GLY A 73 0.80 3.97 14.07
N LEU A 74 1.95 4.48 14.53
CA LEU A 74 2.61 4.05 15.76
C LEU A 74 2.03 4.70 17.04
N SER A 75 1.09 5.64 16.91
CA SER A 75 0.46 6.24 18.10
C SER A 75 -0.52 5.31 18.82
N ARG A 76 -0.78 4.12 18.25
CA ARG A 76 -1.85 3.21 18.70
C ARG A 76 -3.21 3.90 18.71
N THR A 77 -3.42 4.79 17.76
CA THR A 77 -4.71 5.43 17.52
C THR A 77 -5.06 5.40 16.05
N VAL A 78 -6.36 5.42 15.77
CA VAL A 78 -6.90 5.65 14.44
C VAL A 78 -7.61 6.99 14.47
N LYS A 79 -7.18 7.91 13.61
CA LYS A 79 -7.68 9.28 13.57
C LYS A 79 -8.56 9.50 12.35
N LEU A 80 -9.62 10.26 12.54
CA LEU A 80 -10.48 10.74 11.47
C LEU A 80 -10.25 12.23 11.27
N TRP A 81 -10.09 12.64 10.02
CA TRP A 81 -9.77 14.00 9.65
C TRP A 81 -10.79 14.54 8.66
N ASP A 82 -11.06 15.83 8.75
CA ASP A 82 -11.79 16.55 7.73
C ASP A 82 -10.85 16.87 6.56
N SER A 83 -11.20 16.44 5.35
CA SER A 83 -10.34 16.58 4.17
C SER A 83 -10.19 18.03 3.69
N GLN A 84 -11.11 18.92 4.06
CA GLN A 84 -11.12 20.31 3.63
C GLN A 84 -10.29 21.21 4.56
N THR A 85 -10.42 21.02 5.86
CA THR A 85 -9.77 21.82 6.90
C THR A 85 -8.47 21.19 7.39
N GLY A 86 -8.29 19.88 7.20
CA GLY A 86 -7.15 19.13 7.73
C GLY A 86 -7.22 18.92 9.24
N GLN A 87 -8.35 19.22 9.89
CA GLN A 87 -8.50 19.08 11.34
C GLN A 87 -8.81 17.63 11.73
N CYS A 88 -8.21 17.16 12.82
CA CYS A 88 -8.59 15.90 13.45
C CYS A 88 -9.96 16.04 14.11
N LEU A 89 -10.94 15.28 13.62
CA LEU A 89 -12.31 15.26 14.13
C LEU A 89 -12.48 14.28 15.27
N LYS A 90 -11.78 13.14 15.20
CA LYS A 90 -11.96 12.04 16.15
C LYS A 90 -10.71 11.17 16.26
N THR A 91 -10.47 10.68 17.46
CA THR A 91 -9.39 9.72 17.75
C THR A 91 -10.01 8.48 18.40
N MET A 92 -9.80 7.33 17.78
CA MET A 92 -10.23 6.04 18.29
C MET A 92 -9.00 5.29 18.85
N PRO A 93 -9.04 4.82 20.10
CA PRO A 93 -7.91 4.11 20.68
C PRO A 93 -7.75 2.73 20.03
N HIS A 94 -6.53 2.37 19.69
CA HIS A 94 -6.14 1.04 19.24
C HIS A 94 -5.22 0.40 20.29
N SER A 95 -5.17 -0.93 20.34
CA SER A 95 -4.31 -1.63 21.32
C SER A 95 -2.83 -1.50 20.98
N ASN A 96 -2.50 -1.44 19.69
CA ASN A 96 -1.13 -1.49 19.20
C ASN A 96 -0.98 -0.78 17.84
N ASP A 97 0.25 -0.79 17.34
CA ASP A 97 0.66 -0.17 16.08
C ASP A 97 -0.20 -0.69 14.93
N THR A 98 -0.79 0.25 14.19
CA THR A 98 -1.74 -0.05 13.11
C THR A 98 -1.04 0.16 11.77
N TYR A 99 -1.01 -0.88 10.95
CA TYR A 99 -0.29 -0.86 9.66
C TYR A 99 -1.21 -0.60 8.47
N THR A 100 -2.52 -0.76 8.63
CA THR A 100 -3.47 -0.57 7.54
C THR A 100 -4.83 -0.13 8.04
N VAL A 101 -5.48 0.77 7.29
CA VAL A 101 -6.85 1.21 7.51
C VAL A 101 -7.62 1.20 6.18
N ARG A 102 -8.86 0.72 6.19
CA ARG A 102 -9.71 0.67 4.99
C ARG A 102 -11.17 0.94 5.29
N TRP A 103 -11.74 1.90 4.57
CA TRP A 103 -13.17 2.16 4.60
C TRP A 103 -13.93 1.07 3.86
N HIS A 104 -15.01 0.62 4.47
CA HIS A 104 -16.04 -0.13 3.77
C HIS A 104 -16.59 0.72 2.60
N PRO A 105 -16.95 0.13 1.44
CA PRO A 105 -17.42 0.90 0.28
C PRO A 105 -18.63 1.81 0.54
N ALA A 106 -19.49 1.42 1.48
CA ALA A 106 -20.63 2.25 1.92
C ALA A 106 -20.26 3.33 2.96
N GLY A 107 -19.01 3.38 3.45
CA GLY A 107 -18.54 4.36 4.43
C GLY A 107 -18.93 4.08 5.90
N THR A 108 -19.62 2.97 6.15
CA THR A 108 -20.23 2.68 7.46
C THR A 108 -19.31 2.01 8.47
N ILE A 109 -18.22 1.39 8.01
CA ILE A 109 -17.27 0.64 8.84
C ILE A 109 -15.86 1.03 8.43
N LEU A 110 -14.98 1.21 9.43
CA LEU A 110 -13.54 1.33 9.21
C LEU A 110 -12.84 0.06 9.72
N ALA A 111 -12.13 -0.63 8.82
CA ALA A 111 -11.34 -1.80 9.17
C ALA A 111 -9.88 -1.41 9.40
N CYS A 112 -9.28 -1.92 10.48
CA CYS A 112 -7.91 -1.63 10.88
C CYS A 112 -7.15 -2.93 11.14
N GLY A 113 -5.97 -3.10 10.54
CA GLY A 113 -5.08 -4.24 10.78
C GLY A 113 -3.83 -3.81 11.58
N ASP A 114 -3.45 -4.62 12.57
CA ASP A 114 -2.39 -4.26 13.51
C ASP A 114 -1.26 -5.29 13.64
N GLN A 115 -0.26 -4.93 14.43
CA GLN A 115 0.87 -5.78 14.81
C GLN A 115 0.49 -7.00 15.65
N ASP A 116 -0.64 -6.94 16.37
CA ASP A 116 -1.13 -8.03 17.25
C ASP A 116 -1.90 -9.11 16.48
N GLN A 117 -1.76 -9.15 15.15
CA GLN A 117 -2.37 -10.18 14.30
C GLN A 117 -3.90 -10.06 14.21
N LEU A 118 -4.44 -8.92 14.67
CA LEU A 118 -5.86 -8.67 14.77
C LEU A 118 -6.32 -7.71 13.68
N ILE A 119 -7.60 -7.84 13.35
CA ILE A 119 -8.32 -6.85 12.55
C ILE A 119 -9.48 -6.32 13.39
N LYS A 120 -9.56 -5.01 13.58
CA LYS A 120 -10.67 -4.37 14.28
C LYS A 120 -11.58 -3.67 13.29
N LEU A 121 -12.89 -3.88 13.45
CA LEU A 121 -13.92 -3.18 12.70
C LEU A 121 -14.53 -2.12 13.62
N TRP A 122 -14.49 -0.86 13.18
CA TRP A 122 -14.94 0.28 13.95
C TRP A 122 -16.17 0.91 13.31
N ASP A 123 -17.09 1.35 14.16
CA ASP A 123 -18.11 2.31 13.79
C ASP A 123 -17.48 3.71 13.86
N PRO A 124 -17.36 4.43 12.73
CA PRO A 124 -16.73 5.75 12.70
C PRO A 124 -17.52 6.81 13.48
N ASP A 125 -18.85 6.70 13.51
CA ASP A 125 -19.75 7.68 14.13
C ASP A 125 -19.72 7.56 15.64
N THR A 126 -19.81 6.34 16.17
CA THR A 126 -19.79 6.09 17.62
C THR A 126 -18.38 5.89 18.17
N GLY A 127 -17.44 5.42 17.35
CA GLY A 127 -16.06 5.13 17.76
C GLY A 127 -15.94 3.81 18.51
N ASN A 128 -17.01 3.00 18.50
CA ASN A 128 -17.03 1.71 19.15
C ASN A 128 -16.41 0.65 18.24
N CYS A 129 -15.65 -0.26 18.85
CA CYS A 129 -15.20 -1.48 18.19
C CYS A 129 -16.41 -2.40 18.01
N LEU A 130 -16.85 -2.57 16.77
CA LEU A 130 -17.94 -3.46 16.39
C LEU A 130 -17.51 -4.92 16.47
N ARG A 131 -16.28 -5.21 16.04
CA ARG A 131 -15.77 -6.58 15.97
C ARG A 131 -14.25 -6.62 16.00
N THR A 132 -13.71 -7.71 16.53
CA THR A 132 -12.30 -8.07 16.40
C THR A 132 -12.21 -9.43 15.70
N LEU A 133 -11.51 -9.48 14.57
CA LEU A 133 -11.24 -10.69 13.81
C LEU A 133 -9.87 -11.22 14.23
N SER A 134 -9.81 -12.49 14.62
CA SER A 134 -8.59 -13.17 15.01
C SER A 134 -8.41 -14.44 14.17
N GLY A 135 -7.17 -14.75 13.82
CA GLY A 135 -6.85 -15.97 13.06
C GLY A 135 -5.60 -15.89 12.21
N HIS A 136 -5.04 -14.70 11.98
CA HIS A 136 -3.65 -14.56 11.53
C HIS A 136 -2.69 -14.91 12.67
N THR A 137 -1.47 -15.32 12.32
CA THR A 137 -0.41 -15.67 13.29
C THR A 137 0.76 -14.68 13.30
N ASP A 138 0.65 -13.60 12.52
CA ASP A 138 1.60 -12.49 12.48
C ASP A 138 0.86 -11.20 12.03
N ALA A 139 1.55 -10.06 12.04
CA ALA A 139 1.02 -8.73 11.78
C ALA A 139 0.18 -8.66 10.49
N VAL A 140 -0.91 -7.90 10.51
CA VAL A 140 -1.78 -7.68 9.35
C VAL A 140 -1.37 -6.38 8.66
N TRP A 141 -0.78 -6.49 7.47
CA TRP A 141 -0.16 -5.35 6.78
C TRP A 141 -1.06 -4.72 5.70
N SER A 142 -2.03 -5.47 5.19
CA SER A 142 -2.86 -4.99 4.10
C SER A 142 -4.29 -5.49 4.21
N LEU A 143 -5.24 -4.61 3.92
CA LEU A 143 -6.67 -4.90 3.89
C LEU A 143 -7.27 -4.46 2.55
N ALA A 144 -8.31 -5.16 2.10
CA ALA A 144 -9.13 -4.78 0.96
C ALA A 144 -10.58 -5.23 1.18
N TRP A 145 -11.53 -4.34 0.95
CA TRP A 145 -12.95 -4.68 0.88
C TRP A 145 -13.31 -5.11 -0.53
N ASN A 146 -14.13 -6.14 -0.66
CA ASN A 146 -14.75 -6.41 -1.94
C ASN A 146 -15.69 -5.25 -2.36
N PRO A 147 -15.93 -5.05 -3.66
CA PRO A 147 -16.71 -3.90 -4.13
C PRO A 147 -18.13 -3.84 -3.58
N ASP A 148 -18.75 -5.00 -3.31
CA ASP A 148 -20.09 -5.10 -2.71
C ASP A 148 -20.10 -4.95 -1.17
N GLY A 149 -18.92 -4.90 -0.53
CA GLY A 149 -18.76 -4.72 0.92
C GLY A 149 -19.01 -5.97 1.78
N THR A 150 -19.45 -7.08 1.19
CA THR A 150 -19.81 -8.29 1.94
C THR A 150 -18.62 -9.11 2.43
N ARG A 151 -17.39 -8.81 1.99
CA ARG A 151 -16.17 -9.52 2.37
C ARG A 151 -15.02 -8.56 2.62
N LEU A 152 -14.31 -8.81 3.71
CA LEU A 152 -13.01 -8.20 3.98
C LEU A 152 -11.90 -9.21 3.68
N ILE A 153 -10.83 -8.76 3.05
CA ILE A 153 -9.66 -9.56 2.73
C ILE A 153 -8.46 -8.97 3.46
N SER A 154 -7.61 -9.81 4.03
CA SER A 154 -6.38 -9.40 4.72
C SER A 154 -5.17 -10.14 4.22
N GLY A 155 -4.04 -9.43 4.09
CA GLY A 155 -2.71 -9.99 3.87
C GLY A 155 -1.82 -9.76 5.10
N SER A 156 -1.09 -10.79 5.51
CA SER A 156 -0.30 -10.79 6.75
C SER A 156 1.17 -11.18 6.52
N HIS A 157 1.99 -10.83 7.50
CA HIS A 157 3.34 -11.34 7.65
C HIS A 157 3.40 -12.85 7.88
N ASP A 158 2.30 -13.53 8.20
CA ASP A 158 2.27 -14.99 8.29
C ASP A 158 2.32 -15.70 6.92
N GLY A 159 2.42 -14.93 5.83
CA GLY A 159 2.47 -15.45 4.46
C GLY A 159 1.11 -15.90 3.92
N THR A 160 0.02 -15.62 4.65
CA THR A 160 -1.34 -16.01 4.26
C THR A 160 -2.23 -14.81 3.95
N ILE A 161 -3.23 -15.06 3.11
CA ILE A 161 -4.35 -14.16 2.88
C ILE A 161 -5.60 -14.78 3.46
N LYS A 162 -6.40 -14.01 4.19
CA LYS A 162 -7.67 -14.49 4.76
C LYS A 162 -8.84 -13.68 4.22
N ILE A 163 -9.95 -14.38 4.00
CA ILE A 163 -11.23 -13.80 3.57
C ILE A 163 -12.19 -13.93 4.75
N TRP A 164 -12.80 -12.81 5.13
CA TRP A 164 -13.63 -12.70 6.32
C TRP A 164 -15.06 -12.34 5.97
N ASN A 165 -15.98 -12.86 6.77
CA ASN A 165 -17.31 -12.28 6.89
C ASN A 165 -17.25 -11.17 7.95
N PRO A 166 -17.45 -9.89 7.59
CA PRO A 166 -17.39 -8.78 8.54
C PRO A 166 -18.52 -8.82 9.58
N ASP A 167 -19.69 -9.36 9.21
CA ASP A 167 -20.88 -9.38 10.06
C ASP A 167 -20.77 -10.42 11.17
N THR A 168 -20.25 -11.62 10.83
CA THR A 168 -20.12 -12.72 11.80
C THR A 168 -18.73 -12.76 12.46
N GLY A 169 -17.71 -12.31 11.74
CA GLY A 169 -16.31 -12.41 12.14
C GLY A 169 -15.60 -13.67 11.68
N ASP A 170 -16.29 -14.54 10.95
CA ASP A 170 -15.73 -15.83 10.57
C ASP A 170 -14.67 -15.67 9.48
N CYS A 171 -13.58 -16.41 9.62
CA CYS A 171 -12.64 -16.66 8.53
C CYS A 171 -13.28 -17.66 7.56
N LEU A 172 -13.69 -17.18 6.40
CA LEU A 172 -14.36 -17.96 5.37
C LEU A 172 -13.38 -18.80 4.55
N ASN A 173 -12.18 -18.27 4.32
CA ASN A 173 -11.15 -18.95 3.54
C ASN A 173 -9.75 -18.44 3.92
N THR A 174 -8.74 -19.30 3.76
CA THR A 174 -7.33 -18.95 3.90
C THR A 174 -6.59 -19.36 2.63
N LEU A 175 -6.03 -18.38 1.92
CA LEU A 175 -5.22 -18.60 0.73
C LEU A 175 -3.75 -18.70 1.16
N THR A 176 -3.11 -19.80 0.78
CA THR A 176 -1.71 -20.11 1.09
C THR A 176 -0.88 -20.21 -0.18
N GLY A 177 0.39 -19.83 -0.10
CA GLY A 177 1.32 -19.97 -1.22
C GLY A 177 2.50 -19.01 -1.21
N HIS A 178 2.35 -17.82 -0.63
CA HIS A 178 3.51 -16.97 -0.37
C HIS A 178 4.43 -17.63 0.67
N THR A 179 5.73 -17.46 0.49
CA THR A 179 6.75 -18.08 1.37
C THR A 179 7.32 -17.09 2.38
N ASP A 180 6.86 -15.85 2.35
CA ASP A 180 7.33 -14.75 3.20
C ASP A 180 6.23 -13.67 3.31
N TRP A 181 6.50 -12.59 4.02
CA TRP A 181 5.55 -11.55 4.40
C TRP A 181 4.77 -10.97 3.22
N ILE A 182 3.46 -10.79 3.39
CA ILE A 182 2.61 -10.14 2.38
C ILE A 182 2.51 -8.65 2.73
N TRP A 183 2.97 -7.81 1.81
CA TRP A 183 3.00 -6.35 2.00
C TRP A 183 1.77 -5.66 1.43
N SER A 184 1.18 -6.21 0.37
CA SER A 184 0.11 -5.52 -0.35
C SER A 184 -0.84 -6.52 -0.98
N ILE A 185 -2.13 -6.23 -0.89
CA ILE A 185 -3.19 -6.89 -1.63
C ILE A 185 -4.04 -5.85 -2.38
N ALA A 186 -4.55 -6.23 -3.54
CA ALA A 186 -5.44 -5.39 -4.33
C ALA A 186 -6.46 -6.25 -5.09
N LEU A 187 -7.72 -5.84 -5.07
CA LEU A 187 -8.79 -6.49 -5.81
C LEU A 187 -8.88 -5.97 -7.24
N SER A 188 -9.26 -6.85 -8.16
CA SER A 188 -9.69 -6.44 -9.49
C SER A 188 -10.95 -5.58 -9.39
N PRO A 189 -11.21 -4.70 -10.38
CA PRO A 189 -12.38 -3.82 -10.37
C PRO A 189 -13.73 -4.55 -10.25
N ASP A 190 -13.82 -5.78 -10.76
CA ASP A 190 -15.01 -6.64 -10.64
C ASP A 190 -15.08 -7.41 -9.31
N GLY A 191 -14.06 -7.30 -8.46
CA GLY A 191 -13.97 -7.96 -7.16
C GLY A 191 -13.72 -9.47 -7.21
N ARG A 192 -13.53 -10.05 -8.39
CA ARG A 192 -13.39 -11.50 -8.56
C ARG A 192 -11.98 -12.01 -8.27
N PHE A 193 -10.99 -11.23 -8.64
CA PHE A 193 -9.58 -11.62 -8.54
C PHE A 193 -8.86 -10.75 -7.52
N LEU A 194 -7.81 -11.32 -6.94
CA LEU A 194 -6.91 -10.62 -6.03
C LEU A 194 -5.49 -10.70 -6.58
N ALA A 195 -4.75 -9.60 -6.51
CA ALA A 195 -3.31 -9.58 -6.65
C ALA A 195 -2.69 -9.38 -5.27
N SER A 196 -1.60 -10.09 -4.98
CA SER A 196 -0.82 -9.91 -3.75
C SER A 196 0.66 -9.79 -4.05
N GLY A 197 1.34 -8.85 -3.39
CA GLY A 197 2.79 -8.65 -3.43
C GLY A 197 3.44 -9.02 -2.10
N SER A 198 4.57 -9.71 -2.16
CA SER A 198 5.25 -10.26 -0.99
C SER A 198 6.75 -9.97 -0.96
N GLN A 199 7.31 -10.09 0.24
CA GLN A 199 8.73 -10.17 0.53
C GLN A 199 9.44 -11.28 -0.26
N ASP A 200 8.72 -12.33 -0.66
CA ASP A 200 9.25 -13.44 -1.47
C ASP A 200 9.54 -13.07 -2.94
N THR A 201 9.39 -11.79 -3.31
CA THR A 201 9.61 -11.20 -4.65
C THR A 201 8.56 -11.58 -5.71
N ILE A 202 7.56 -12.37 -5.35
CA ILE A 202 6.52 -12.85 -6.26
C ILE A 202 5.24 -12.04 -6.10
N ILE A 203 4.55 -11.82 -7.22
CA ILE A 203 3.16 -11.39 -7.23
C ILE A 203 2.29 -12.62 -7.48
N ARG A 204 1.29 -12.87 -6.62
CA ARG A 204 0.32 -13.95 -6.86
C ARG A 204 -1.03 -13.38 -7.27
N LEU A 205 -1.65 -14.05 -8.24
CA LEU A 205 -3.01 -13.78 -8.69
C LEU A 205 -3.92 -14.90 -8.21
N TRP A 206 -5.03 -14.55 -7.58
CA TRP A 206 -5.96 -15.48 -6.95
C TRP A 206 -7.36 -15.34 -7.53
N ASP A 207 -8.04 -16.46 -7.74
CA ASP A 207 -9.49 -16.48 -7.97
C ASP A 207 -10.19 -16.62 -6.62
N LEU A 208 -10.93 -15.59 -6.20
CA LEU A 208 -11.59 -15.58 -4.89
C LEU A 208 -12.83 -16.46 -4.84
N GLN A 209 -13.43 -16.78 -5.98
CA GLN A 209 -14.57 -17.69 -6.06
C GLN A 209 -14.11 -19.14 -5.88
N GLN A 210 -12.98 -19.51 -6.50
CA GLN A 210 -12.42 -20.86 -6.41
C GLN A 210 -11.50 -21.04 -5.21
N GLY A 211 -10.95 -19.97 -4.66
CA GLY A 211 -10.03 -20.00 -3.53
C GLY A 211 -8.65 -20.55 -3.88
N ASN A 212 -8.20 -20.44 -5.13
CA ASN A 212 -6.92 -20.97 -5.60
C ASN A 212 -6.02 -19.88 -6.19
N CYS A 213 -4.71 -20.16 -6.22
CA CYS A 213 -3.74 -19.34 -6.92
C CYS A 213 -3.80 -19.64 -8.42
N LEU A 214 -4.12 -18.65 -9.24
CA LEU A 214 -4.14 -18.76 -10.70
C LEU A 214 -2.72 -18.69 -11.27
N LYS A 215 -1.92 -17.72 -10.81
CA LYS A 215 -0.59 -17.43 -11.35
C LYS A 215 0.36 -16.90 -10.29
N ALA A 216 1.65 -17.16 -10.50
CA ALA A 216 2.75 -16.55 -9.78
C ALA A 216 3.62 -15.79 -10.81
N LEU A 217 3.65 -14.46 -10.69
CA LEU A 217 4.41 -13.59 -11.58
C LEU A 217 5.79 -13.37 -10.96
N SER A 218 6.81 -13.92 -11.61
CA SER A 218 8.21 -13.73 -11.24
C SER A 218 8.87 -12.69 -12.15
N GLY A 219 9.80 -11.90 -11.61
CA GLY A 219 10.56 -10.92 -12.38
C GLY A 219 11.05 -9.71 -11.59
N HIS A 220 10.50 -9.46 -10.41
CA HIS A 220 11.13 -8.58 -9.43
C HIS A 220 12.34 -9.26 -8.79
N ARG A 221 13.33 -8.47 -8.39
CA ARG A 221 14.56 -8.92 -7.70
C ARG A 221 14.57 -8.56 -6.20
N GLY A 222 13.53 -7.88 -5.74
CA GLY A 222 13.35 -7.45 -4.36
C GLY A 222 11.88 -7.55 -3.94
N SER A 223 11.62 -7.26 -2.68
CA SER A 223 10.30 -7.34 -2.07
C SER A 223 9.28 -6.52 -2.86
N VAL A 224 8.14 -7.13 -3.19
CA VAL A 224 7.04 -6.41 -3.83
C VAL A 224 6.23 -5.72 -2.74
N ARG A 225 6.37 -4.40 -2.66
CA ARG A 225 5.82 -3.57 -1.58
C ARG A 225 4.41 -3.07 -1.86
N SER A 226 4.03 -2.97 -3.13
CA SER A 226 2.72 -2.48 -3.53
C SER A 226 2.27 -3.17 -4.82
N VAL A 227 0.99 -3.51 -4.89
CA VAL A 227 0.31 -3.98 -6.09
C VAL A 227 -1.00 -3.21 -6.27
N SER A 228 -1.38 -2.97 -7.52
CA SER A 228 -2.67 -2.35 -7.87
C SER A 228 -3.15 -2.86 -9.23
N TRP A 229 -4.46 -2.91 -9.41
CA TRP A 229 -5.07 -3.26 -10.70
C TRP A 229 -5.27 -2.02 -11.57
N THR A 230 -5.20 -2.21 -12.89
CA THR A 230 -5.71 -1.21 -13.83
C THR A 230 -7.25 -1.17 -13.76
N LEU A 231 -7.83 -0.01 -14.07
CA LEU A 231 -9.29 0.20 -14.00
C LEU A 231 -10.08 -0.70 -14.96
N ASP A 232 -9.48 -1.13 -16.06
CA ASP A 232 -10.07 -2.08 -17.01
C ASP A 232 -9.92 -3.56 -16.57
N GLY A 233 -9.20 -3.82 -15.46
CA GLY A 233 -8.95 -5.15 -14.93
C GLY A 233 -7.98 -6.01 -15.75
N GLN A 234 -7.35 -5.46 -16.79
CA GLN A 234 -6.49 -6.24 -17.70
C GLN A 234 -5.02 -6.27 -17.28
N GLY A 235 -4.61 -5.40 -16.36
CA GLY A 235 -3.23 -5.29 -15.94
C GLY A 235 -3.06 -5.12 -14.43
N ILE A 236 -1.84 -5.43 -13.99
CA ILE A 236 -1.40 -5.23 -12.61
C ILE A 236 -0.16 -4.33 -12.65
N VAL A 237 -0.11 -3.34 -11.77
CA VAL A 237 1.08 -2.53 -11.53
C VAL A 237 1.67 -2.94 -10.19
N SER A 238 2.98 -3.12 -10.13
CA SER A 238 3.70 -3.45 -8.90
C SER A 238 4.89 -2.53 -8.66
N GLY A 239 5.12 -2.17 -7.41
CA GLY A 239 6.32 -1.45 -6.95
C GLY A 239 7.16 -2.34 -6.04
N SER A 240 8.48 -2.35 -6.23
CA SER A 240 9.40 -3.22 -5.50
C SER A 240 10.61 -2.47 -4.95
N THR A 241 11.23 -3.07 -3.92
CA THR A 241 12.52 -2.60 -3.38
C THR A 241 13.69 -2.83 -4.35
N ASP A 242 13.47 -3.44 -5.51
CA ASP A 242 14.44 -3.47 -6.61
C ASP A 242 14.50 -2.16 -7.42
N GLU A 243 13.86 -1.11 -6.92
CA GLU A 243 13.79 0.24 -7.51
C GLU A 243 13.02 0.29 -8.84
N THR A 244 12.21 -0.73 -9.12
CA THR A 244 11.39 -0.78 -10.34
C THR A 244 9.89 -0.77 -10.04
N VAL A 245 9.15 -0.18 -10.98
CA VAL A 245 7.70 -0.36 -11.12
C VAL A 245 7.44 -1.19 -12.37
N LYS A 246 6.70 -2.28 -12.26
CA LYS A 246 6.39 -3.16 -13.40
C LYS A 246 4.90 -3.14 -13.72
N LEU A 247 4.57 -3.18 -15.00
CA LEU A 247 3.22 -3.41 -15.51
C LEU A 247 3.16 -4.83 -16.07
N TRP A 248 2.18 -5.59 -15.60
CA TRP A 248 1.95 -6.98 -15.96
C TRP A 248 0.62 -7.11 -16.67
N ASP A 249 0.56 -8.01 -17.64
CA ASP A 249 -0.67 -8.42 -18.29
C ASP A 249 -1.34 -9.53 -17.48
N PHE A 250 -2.62 -9.37 -17.14
CA PHE A 250 -3.35 -10.34 -16.33
C PHE A 250 -3.49 -11.70 -17.05
N ASP A 251 -3.83 -11.68 -18.34
CA ASP A 251 -4.19 -12.89 -19.12
C ASP A 251 -2.98 -13.75 -19.50
N SER A 252 -1.84 -13.15 -19.79
CA SER A 252 -0.59 -13.86 -20.11
C SER A 252 0.32 -14.02 -18.90
N GLY A 253 0.25 -13.12 -17.91
CA GLY A 253 1.20 -13.07 -16.79
C GLY A 253 2.55 -12.47 -17.15
N ASN A 254 2.72 -11.95 -18.38
CA ASN A 254 3.97 -11.36 -18.82
C ASN A 254 4.15 -9.94 -18.27
N CYS A 255 5.41 -9.58 -17.97
CA CYS A 255 5.78 -8.20 -17.70
C CYS A 255 5.78 -7.41 -19.01
N LEU A 256 4.77 -6.56 -19.21
CA LEU A 256 4.65 -5.68 -20.37
C LEU A 256 5.65 -4.54 -20.34
N LYS A 257 5.96 -4.03 -19.13
CA LYS A 257 6.84 -2.88 -18.99
C LYS A 257 7.53 -2.84 -17.64
N THR A 258 8.77 -2.38 -17.65
CA THR A 258 9.52 -2.00 -16.45
C THR A 258 9.82 -0.51 -16.51
N LEU A 259 9.54 0.19 -15.42
CA LEU A 259 9.87 1.59 -15.19
C LEU A 259 10.89 1.64 -14.06
N SER A 260 11.93 2.43 -14.23
CA SER A 260 12.93 2.73 -13.21
C SER A 260 13.32 4.19 -13.37
N ALA A 261 13.80 4.81 -12.29
CA ALA A 261 14.46 6.10 -12.42
C ALA A 261 15.78 5.92 -13.18
N ASP A 262 16.14 6.90 -14.00
CA ASP A 262 17.45 6.90 -14.64
C ASP A 262 18.53 7.00 -13.56
N ARG A 263 19.33 5.96 -13.43
CA ARG A 263 20.49 5.98 -12.54
C ARG A 263 21.59 6.78 -13.22
N LEU A 264 21.94 7.93 -12.66
CA LEU A 264 22.90 8.89 -13.24
C LEU A 264 24.25 8.26 -13.64
N TYR A 265 24.66 7.18 -12.96
CA TYR A 265 25.94 6.52 -13.18
C TYR A 265 25.81 5.18 -13.90
N GLU A 266 24.59 4.72 -14.22
CA GLU A 266 24.37 3.43 -14.86
C GLU A 266 24.96 3.40 -16.27
N GLY A 267 25.86 2.44 -16.52
CA GLY A 267 26.59 2.33 -17.76
C GLY A 267 27.66 3.42 -17.97
N MET A 268 27.92 4.27 -16.97
CA MET A 268 28.99 5.26 -17.03
C MET A 268 30.34 4.55 -17.07
N ASN A 269 31.04 4.64 -18.20
CA ASN A 269 32.36 4.07 -18.35
C ASN A 269 33.39 4.93 -17.57
N ILE A 270 34.00 4.34 -16.54
CA ILE A 270 35.05 4.96 -15.72
C ILE A 270 36.44 4.35 -15.96
N THR A 271 36.61 3.52 -17.01
CA THR A 271 37.90 2.93 -17.39
C THR A 271 38.91 4.04 -17.70
N GLY A 272 40.06 4.02 -17.01
CA GLY A 272 41.15 4.97 -17.25
C GLY A 272 40.95 6.38 -16.66
N VAL A 273 39.88 6.61 -15.88
CA VAL A 273 39.71 7.87 -15.14
C VAL A 273 40.76 7.97 -14.04
N THR A 274 41.58 9.01 -14.08
CA THR A 274 42.62 9.27 -13.08
C THR A 274 42.10 10.16 -11.95
N GLY A 275 42.53 9.92 -10.71
CA GLY A 275 42.22 10.78 -9.56
C GLY A 275 41.03 10.33 -8.71
N LEU A 276 40.41 9.19 -9.03
CA LEU A 276 39.45 8.52 -8.16
C LEU A 276 40.18 7.64 -7.13
N THR A 277 39.73 7.68 -5.88
CA THR A 277 40.15 6.70 -4.86
C THR A 277 39.43 5.37 -5.07
N GLU A 278 39.98 4.28 -4.52
CA GLU A 278 39.30 2.96 -4.57
C GLU A 278 37.88 3.01 -4.00
N ALA A 279 37.66 3.80 -2.93
CA ALA A 279 36.35 4.00 -2.34
C ALA A 279 35.39 4.73 -3.29
N GLN A 280 35.87 5.73 -4.03
CA GLN A 280 35.06 6.45 -5.01
C GLN A 280 34.73 5.57 -6.21
N THR A 281 35.69 4.80 -6.73
CA THR A 281 35.47 3.82 -7.79
C THR A 281 34.46 2.76 -7.37
N ALA A 282 34.58 2.22 -6.14
CA ALA A 282 33.61 1.27 -5.59
C ALA A 282 32.21 1.88 -5.46
N THR A 283 32.12 3.14 -5.03
CA THR A 283 30.84 3.87 -4.93
C THR A 283 30.22 4.08 -6.32
N LEU A 284 31.00 4.51 -7.31
CA LEU A 284 30.50 4.71 -8.68
C LEU A 284 30.04 3.39 -9.31
N LYS A 285 30.79 2.30 -9.11
CA LYS A 285 30.36 0.96 -9.54
C LYS A 285 29.08 0.51 -8.83
N ALA A 286 28.95 0.78 -7.53
CA ALA A 286 27.72 0.50 -6.78
C ALA A 286 26.52 1.32 -7.30
N LEU A 287 26.77 2.51 -7.86
CA LEU A 287 25.77 3.36 -8.50
C LEU A 287 25.52 3.01 -9.98
N GLY A 288 26.20 1.99 -10.52
CA GLY A 288 25.97 1.44 -11.86
C GLY A 288 27.06 1.73 -12.89
N ALA A 289 28.16 2.38 -12.53
CA ALA A 289 29.29 2.62 -13.43
C ALA A 289 29.99 1.31 -13.85
N VAL A 290 30.58 1.31 -15.04
CA VAL A 290 31.27 0.16 -15.65
C VAL A 290 32.74 0.49 -15.91
N GLU A 291 33.60 -0.53 -15.88
CA GLU A 291 35.03 -0.47 -16.24
C GLU A 291 35.34 -1.42 -17.40
#